data_AF-A0A4Z2DI49-F1
#
_entry.id   AF-A0A4Z2DI49-F1
#
_cell.length_a   1.000
_cell.length_b   1.000
_cell.length_c   1.000
_cell.angle_alpha   90.00
_cell.angle_beta   90.00
_cell.angle_gamma   90.00
#
_symmetry.space_group_name_H-M   'P 1'
#
loop_
_entity.id
_entity.type
_entity.pdbx_description
1 polymer ?
#
loop_
_entity_poly.entity_id
_entity_poly.type
_entity_poly.pdbx_seq_one_letter_code
_entity_poly.pdbx_strand_id
1 'polypeptide(L)'
;MHYQIMKLKLLITNPNFMKVYKPIQSVTLPQALNSDYLTTLGIRYVDSIIHIVENFNDEEKLQQTIKYLADKHANCGLTVAHFVSILPIFTDTIVSYMKIDDNKESMQFVLSTVFPMIGKRL
;
A
#
# COMPACT_ATOMS: atom_id res chain seq x y z
N MET A 1 10.96 9.25 -8.86
CA MET A 1 11.93 8.20 -8.45
C MET A 1 11.44 7.35 -7.28
N HIS A 2 10.87 7.95 -6.22
CA HIS A 2 10.54 7.25 -4.97
C HIS A 2 9.47 6.16 -5.12
N TYR A 3 8.28 6.44 -5.65
CA TYR A 3 7.19 5.48 -5.93
C TYR A 3 7.61 4.20 -6.68
N GLN A 4 8.76 4.22 -7.36
CA GLN A 4 9.29 3.03 -8.03
C GLN A 4 9.84 1.97 -7.07
N ILE A 5 10.33 2.35 -5.88
CA ILE A 5 10.89 1.39 -4.93
C ILE A 5 9.78 0.56 -4.26
N MET A 6 8.64 1.19 -3.93
CA MET A 6 7.52 0.49 -3.30
C MET A 6 6.86 -0.54 -4.22
N LYS A 7 6.62 -0.18 -5.51
CA LYS A 7 6.11 -1.10 -6.53
C LYS A 7 7.06 -2.28 -6.76
N LEU A 8 8.38 -2.01 -6.81
CA LEU A 8 9.43 -3.01 -7.00
C LEU A 8 9.45 -3.99 -5.84
N LYS A 9 9.54 -3.50 -4.60
CA LYS A 9 9.59 -4.36 -3.41
C LYS A 9 8.32 -5.18 -3.23
N LEU A 10 7.14 -4.60 -3.47
CA LEU A 10 5.88 -5.34 -3.33
C LEU A 10 5.82 -6.55 -4.28
N LEU A 11 6.10 -6.33 -5.57
CA LEU A 11 6.00 -7.40 -6.58
C LEU A 11 7.21 -8.34 -6.61
N ILE A 12 8.40 -7.89 -6.20
CA ILE A 12 9.56 -8.78 -6.04
C ILE A 12 9.33 -9.70 -4.84
N THR A 13 8.88 -9.17 -3.71
CA THR A 13 8.64 -9.97 -2.49
C THR A 13 7.41 -10.86 -2.64
N ASN A 14 6.38 -10.41 -3.35
CA ASN A 14 5.13 -11.15 -3.53
C ASN A 14 4.63 -11.07 -4.99
N PRO A 15 5.24 -11.81 -5.94
CA PRO A 15 4.85 -11.77 -7.35
C PRO A 15 3.40 -12.17 -7.61
N ASN A 16 2.80 -12.97 -6.72
CA ASN A 16 1.40 -13.37 -6.81
C ASN A 16 0.42 -12.18 -6.79
N PHE A 17 0.81 -11.02 -6.24
CA PHE A 17 -0.02 -9.82 -6.29
C PHE A 17 -0.21 -9.27 -7.71
N MET A 18 0.62 -9.67 -8.68
CA MET A 18 0.39 -9.31 -10.10
C MET A 18 -1.00 -9.75 -10.58
N LYS A 19 -1.55 -10.85 -10.03
CA LYS A 19 -2.89 -11.36 -10.37
C LYS A 19 -4.03 -10.42 -9.95
N VAL A 20 -3.77 -9.52 -9.01
CA VAL A 20 -4.75 -8.52 -8.53
C VAL A 20 -4.89 -7.37 -9.53
N TYR A 21 -3.84 -7.08 -10.30
CA TYR A 21 -3.78 -5.93 -11.18
C TYR A 21 -4.02 -6.35 -12.63
N LYS A 22 -5.27 -6.23 -13.10
CA LYS A 22 -5.67 -6.56 -14.48
C LYS A 22 -4.67 -6.08 -15.57
N PRO A 23 -4.10 -4.86 -15.50
CA PRO A 23 -3.20 -4.38 -16.55
C PRO A 23 -1.85 -5.09 -16.63
N ILE A 24 -1.44 -5.80 -15.58
CA ILE A 24 -0.15 -6.52 -15.53
C ILE A 24 -0.29 -8.00 -15.19
N GLN A 25 -1.52 -8.52 -15.12
CA GLN A 25 -1.79 -9.91 -14.71
C GLN A 25 -1.20 -10.96 -15.67
N SER A 26 -1.04 -10.61 -16.95
CA SER A 26 -0.63 -11.51 -18.02
C SER A 26 0.78 -11.24 -18.56
N VAL A 27 1.49 -10.27 -17.99
CA VAL A 27 2.86 -9.94 -18.40
C VAL A 27 3.87 -10.56 -17.44
N THR A 28 5.12 -10.68 -17.87
CA THR A 28 6.20 -11.14 -16.98
C THR A 28 6.55 -10.08 -15.94
N LEU A 29 7.14 -10.48 -14.80
CA LEU A 29 7.57 -9.54 -13.76
C LEU A 29 8.49 -8.42 -14.33
N PRO A 30 9.53 -8.69 -15.14
CA PRO A 30 10.34 -7.64 -15.76
C PRO A 30 9.52 -6.66 -16.62
N GLN A 31 8.53 -7.15 -17.37
CA GLN A 31 7.64 -6.29 -18.16
C GLN A 31 6.73 -5.43 -17.27
N ALA A 32 6.19 -6.01 -16.19
CA ALA A 32 5.37 -5.27 -15.24
C ALA A 32 6.18 -4.14 -14.58
N LEU A 33 7.39 -4.42 -14.11
CA LEU A 33 8.28 -3.46 -13.44
C LEU A 33 8.58 -2.22 -14.30
N ASN A 34 8.64 -2.39 -15.62
CA ASN A 34 8.86 -1.34 -16.60
C ASN A 34 7.58 -0.67 -17.12
N SER A 35 6.40 -1.07 -16.64
CA SER A 35 5.13 -0.47 -17.08
C SER A 35 4.86 0.89 -16.45
N ASP A 36 4.28 1.81 -17.24
CA ASP A 36 3.76 3.09 -16.75
C ASP A 36 2.66 2.90 -15.73
N TYR A 37 1.85 1.84 -15.89
CA TYR A 37 0.80 1.47 -14.94
C TYR A 37 1.34 1.32 -13.52
N LEU A 38 2.45 0.60 -13.34
CA LEU A 38 3.05 0.44 -12.02
C LEU A 38 3.60 1.75 -11.46
N THR A 39 4.07 2.65 -12.30
CA THR A 39 4.47 4.00 -11.88
C THR A 39 3.27 4.76 -11.32
N THR A 40 2.14 4.78 -12.03
CA THR A 40 0.89 5.39 -11.54
C THR A 40 0.38 4.73 -10.27
N LEU A 41 0.47 3.39 -10.16
CA LEU A 41 0.04 2.65 -8.98
C LEU A 41 0.87 3.02 -7.74
N GLY A 42 2.19 3.13 -7.89
CA GLY A 42 3.08 3.55 -6.80
C GLY A 42 2.76 4.94 -6.27
N ILE A 43 2.40 5.88 -7.15
CA ILE A 43 1.95 7.24 -6.77
C ILE A 43 0.65 7.15 -5.94
N ARG A 44 -0.35 6.43 -6.44
CA ARG A 44 -1.64 6.25 -5.74
C ARG A 44 -1.50 5.64 -4.35
N TYR A 45 -0.57 4.71 -4.17
CA TYR A 45 -0.30 4.16 -2.85
C TYR A 45 0.29 5.20 -1.91
N VAL A 46 1.29 5.97 -2.36
CA VAL A 46 1.86 7.04 -1.52
C VAL A 46 0.79 8.07 -1.15
N ASP A 47 -0.02 8.51 -2.11
CA ASP A 47 -1.12 9.46 -1.86
C ASP A 47 -2.12 8.89 -0.84
N SER A 48 -2.44 7.60 -0.94
CA SER A 48 -3.34 6.93 0.02
C SER A 48 -2.76 6.89 1.42
N ILE A 49 -1.45 6.68 1.55
CA ILE A 49 -0.78 6.70 2.86
C ILE A 49 -0.71 8.12 3.44
N ILE A 50 -0.42 9.13 2.62
CA ILE A 50 -0.48 10.54 3.05
C ILE A 50 -1.87 10.84 3.59
N HIS A 51 -2.93 10.44 2.87
CA HIS A 51 -4.30 10.68 3.30
C HIS A 51 -4.65 9.96 4.61
N ILE A 52 -4.13 8.74 4.81
CA ILE A 52 -4.27 8.03 6.10
C ILE A 52 -3.62 8.84 7.22
N VAL A 53 -2.39 9.32 7.03
CA VAL A 53 -1.62 10.04 8.05
C VAL A 53 -2.30 11.38 8.39
N GLU A 54 -2.75 12.13 7.38
CA GLU A 54 -3.44 13.41 7.55
C GLU A 54 -4.73 13.27 8.37
N ASN A 55 -5.46 12.18 8.17
CA ASN A 55 -6.73 11.93 8.84
C ASN A 55 -6.60 11.10 10.12
N PHE A 56 -5.40 10.62 10.48
CA PHE A 56 -5.23 9.59 11.51
C PHE A 56 -5.78 9.99 12.89
N ASN A 57 -5.68 11.27 13.24
CA ASN A 57 -6.15 11.80 14.53
C ASN A 57 -7.62 12.26 14.51
N ASP A 58 -8.30 12.15 13.37
CA ASP A 58 -9.72 12.50 13.19
C ASP A 58 -10.49 11.21 12.90
N GLU A 59 -11.16 10.66 13.92
CA GLU A 59 -11.79 9.34 13.83
C GLU A 59 -12.80 9.27 12.68
N GLU A 60 -13.62 10.30 12.47
CA GLU A 60 -14.63 10.30 11.41
C GLU A 60 -13.97 10.27 10.03
N LYS A 61 -12.98 11.15 9.79
CA LYS A 61 -12.25 11.17 8.51
C LYS A 61 -11.43 9.91 8.29
N LEU A 62 -10.86 9.33 9.35
CA LEU A 62 -10.12 8.09 9.27
C LEU A 62 -11.05 6.93 8.87
N GLN A 63 -12.24 6.83 9.46
CA GLN A 63 -13.22 5.80 9.08
C GLN A 63 -13.68 5.97 7.62
N GLN A 64 -13.89 7.21 7.16
CA GLN A 64 -14.21 7.50 5.76
C GLN A 64 -13.07 7.09 4.82
N THR A 65 -11.82 7.39 5.19
CA THR A 65 -10.61 6.99 4.45
C THR A 65 -10.50 5.47 4.36
N ILE A 66 -10.67 4.78 5.49
CA ILE A 66 -10.63 3.31 5.56
C ILE A 66 -11.71 2.69 4.68
N LYS A 67 -12.94 3.22 4.72
CA LYS A 67 -14.04 2.75 3.88
C LYS A 67 -13.71 2.93 2.40
N TYR A 68 -13.28 4.12 2.00
CA TYR A 68 -12.87 4.41 0.62
C TYR A 68 -11.78 3.44 0.14
N LEU A 69 -10.76 3.18 0.97
CA LEU A 69 -9.68 2.27 0.61
C LEU A 69 -10.15 0.81 0.57
N ALA A 70 -11.04 0.38 1.46
CA ALA A 70 -11.65 -0.95 1.39
C ALA A 70 -12.43 -1.14 0.09
N ASP A 71 -13.23 -0.16 -0.32
CA ASP A 71 -14.00 -0.19 -1.58
C ASP A 71 -13.09 -0.34 -2.81
N LYS A 72 -11.85 0.20 -2.79
CA LYS A 72 -10.86 0.03 -3.87
C LYS A 72 -10.28 -1.38 -3.97
N HIS A 73 -10.32 -2.14 -2.88
CA HIS A 73 -9.82 -3.51 -2.81
C HIS A 73 -10.95 -4.55 -2.79
N ALA A 74 -12.21 -4.10 -2.82
CA ALA A 74 -13.37 -4.97 -2.90
C ALA A 74 -13.27 -5.86 -4.14
N ASN A 75 -13.53 -7.16 -3.98
CA ASN A 75 -13.46 -8.18 -5.03
C ASN A 75 -12.05 -8.46 -5.59
N CYS A 76 -10.98 -7.96 -4.96
CA CYS A 76 -9.60 -8.29 -5.35
C CYS A 76 -9.11 -9.66 -4.81
N GLY A 77 -9.91 -10.35 -4.00
CA GLY A 77 -9.52 -11.60 -3.32
C GLY A 77 -8.46 -11.39 -2.23
N LEU A 78 -8.29 -10.15 -1.77
CA LEU A 78 -7.39 -9.81 -0.68
C LEU A 78 -8.05 -10.12 0.67
N THR A 79 -7.22 -10.37 1.68
CA THR A 79 -7.66 -10.69 3.04
C THR A 79 -6.83 -9.88 4.03
N VAL A 80 -7.26 -9.79 5.29
CA VAL A 80 -6.49 -9.14 6.36
C VAL A 80 -5.03 -9.59 6.38
N ALA A 81 -4.77 -10.89 6.17
CA ALA A 81 -3.40 -11.44 6.14
C ALA A 81 -2.53 -10.84 5.04
N HIS A 82 -3.11 -10.53 3.86
CA HIS A 82 -2.39 -9.86 2.78
C HIS A 82 -2.00 -8.43 3.15
N PHE A 83 -2.86 -7.69 3.86
CA PHE A 83 -2.55 -6.35 4.34
C PHE A 83 -1.46 -6.36 5.42
N VAL A 84 -1.53 -7.32 6.34
CA VAL A 84 -0.50 -7.50 7.38
C VAL A 84 0.86 -7.88 6.77
N SER A 85 0.89 -8.74 5.75
CA SER A 85 2.14 -9.20 5.15
C SER A 85 2.90 -8.12 4.38
N ILE A 86 2.22 -7.10 3.85
CA ILE A 86 2.84 -5.98 3.14
C ILE A 86 3.28 -4.83 4.06
N LEU A 87 2.89 -4.86 5.33
CA LEU A 87 3.17 -3.79 6.28
C LEU A 87 4.68 -3.45 6.38
N PRO A 88 5.60 -4.41 6.54
CA PRO A 88 7.03 -4.10 6.61
C PRO A 88 7.53 -3.41 5.34
N ILE A 89 7.04 -3.84 4.17
CA ILE A 89 7.42 -3.27 2.88
C ILE A 89 7.00 -1.79 2.81
N PHE A 90 5.77 -1.47 3.22
CA PHE A 90 5.27 -0.10 3.19
C PHE A 90 5.98 0.77 4.23
N THR A 91 6.08 0.31 5.49
CA THR A 91 6.76 1.05 6.57
C THR A 91 8.20 1.37 6.20
N ASP A 92 9.02 0.37 5.85
CA ASP A 92 10.44 0.60 5.55
C ASP A 92 10.62 1.51 4.33
N THR A 93 9.74 1.37 3.34
CA THR A 93 9.82 2.17 2.13
C THR A 93 9.47 3.64 2.41
N ILE A 94 8.42 3.91 3.17
CA ILE A 94 8.02 5.27 3.54
C ILE A 94 9.06 5.93 4.45
N VAL A 95 9.54 5.23 5.46
CA VAL A 95 10.56 5.75 6.38
C VAL A 95 11.85 6.10 5.63
N SER A 96 12.27 5.24 4.69
CA SER A 96 13.42 5.53 3.84
C SER A 96 13.24 6.80 2.99
N TYR A 97 12.00 7.19 2.67
CA TYR A 97 11.71 8.46 1.97
C TYR A 97 11.71 9.65 2.91
N MET A 98 11.21 9.48 4.13
CA MET A 98 11.14 10.56 5.12
C MET A 98 12.54 10.96 5.62
N LYS A 99 13.55 10.08 5.48
CA LYS A 99 14.94 10.31 5.92
C LYS A 99 15.05 10.75 7.39
N ILE A 100 14.07 10.35 8.20
CA ILE A 100 13.97 10.65 9.62
C ILE A 100 13.63 9.32 10.28
N ASP A 101 14.66 8.65 10.80
CA ASP A 101 14.51 7.32 11.43
C ASP A 101 13.56 7.35 12.64
N ASP A 102 13.47 8.49 13.32
CA ASP A 102 12.58 8.73 14.47
C ASP A 102 11.09 8.55 14.12
N ASN A 103 10.72 8.59 12.84
CA ASN A 103 9.34 8.42 12.40
C ASN A 103 8.97 6.95 12.11
N LYS A 104 9.90 6.01 12.23
CA LYS A 104 9.65 4.60 11.91
C LYS A 104 8.58 3.98 12.79
N GLU A 105 8.69 4.18 14.10
CA GLU A 105 7.73 3.64 15.06
C GLU A 105 6.35 4.26 14.86
N SER A 106 6.27 5.58 14.65
CA SER A 106 5.02 6.29 14.36
C SER A 106 4.36 5.79 13.07
N MET A 107 5.12 5.64 11.98
CA MET A 107 4.59 5.12 10.72
C MET A 107 4.14 3.67 10.88
N GLN A 108 4.92 2.84 11.58
CA GLN A 108 4.55 1.46 11.86
C GLN A 108 3.26 1.39 12.69
N PHE A 109 3.11 2.25 13.70
CA PHE A 109 1.90 2.34 14.51
C PHE A 109 0.68 2.72 13.66
N VAL A 110 0.79 3.75 12.82
CA VAL A 110 -0.29 4.20 11.93
C VAL A 110 -0.71 3.07 10.99
N LEU A 111 0.23 2.46 10.28
CA LEU A 111 -0.07 1.43 9.29
C LEU A 111 -0.56 0.13 9.94
N SER A 112 0.01 -0.29 11.08
CA SER A 112 -0.45 -1.48 11.81
C SER A 112 -1.85 -1.32 12.40
N THR A 113 -2.27 -0.09 12.67
CA THR A 113 -3.65 0.20 13.07
C THR A 113 -4.60 0.13 11.87
N VAL A 114 -4.25 0.78 10.76
CA VAL A 114 -5.17 1.02 9.63
C VAL A 114 -5.29 -0.18 8.68
N PHE A 115 -4.18 -0.85 8.36
CA PHE A 115 -4.17 -1.94 7.37
C PHE A 115 -5.11 -3.11 7.74
N PRO A 116 -5.14 -3.59 8.99
CA PRO A 116 -6.11 -4.61 9.40
C PRO A 116 -7.56 -4.12 9.32
N MET A 117 -7.82 -2.84 9.56
CA MET A 117 -9.18 -2.29 9.49
C MET A 117 -9.71 -2.24 8.07
N ILE A 118 -8.85 -1.96 7.09
CA ILE A 118 -9.20 -2.07 5.66
C ILE A 118 -9.53 -3.53 5.34
N GLY A 119 -8.65 -4.47 5.70
CA GLY A 119 -8.85 -5.89 5.42
C GLY A 119 -10.09 -6.50 6.06
N LYS A 120 -10.52 -6.02 7.24
CA LYS A 120 -11.74 -6.47 7.93
C LYS A 120 -13.03 -5.99 7.25
N ARG A 121 -12.93 -5.04 6.33
CA ARG A 121 -14.06 -4.44 5.61
C ARG A 121 -14.20 -4.93 4.16
N LEU A 122 -13.32 -5.84 3.71
CA LEU A 122 -13.41 -6.51 2.41
C LEU A 122 -14.36 -7.69 2.45
#